data_AF-A0A8J1W402-F1
#
_entry.id   AF-A0A8J1W402-F1
#
_cell.length_a   1.000
_cell.length_b   1.000
_cell.length_c   1.000
_cell.angle_alpha   90.00
_cell.angle_beta   90.00
_cell.angle_gamma   90.00
#
_symmetry.space_group_name_H-M   'P 1'
#
loop_
_entity.id
_entity.type
_entity.pdbx_description
1 polymer ?
#
loop_
_entity_poly.entity_id
_entity_poly.type
_entity_poly.pdbx_seq_one_letter_code
_entity_poly.pdbx_strand_id
1 'polypeptide(L)'
;MQRDQHALAKILVKYAEAMRSLQRTRRCLRLLQKGWTAHLLRELENPGGHGWSPAEYPEFLAFEVDNDLCIRENQAAVAFHMLESPAGNTLTQLNMGEGKSAVIMPIILAVAARPQSQNIVRATVLHSLYATNAAAWQNALGGVLGRRVHGLYCRRDLPLDAAEAKALRSLLLQVHKRGDVVVTVPEHRLSLENKAIELGSEESIHHDPDAAEKLLDVVDLLAKHGREFLDESDEILSPKYQLIYTLGASAEVDGGALRWAVHSAIIRSVGRHAKSLQEK
;
A
#
# COMPACT_ATOMS: atom_id res chain seq x y z
N MET A 1 -6.01 12.66 -37.45
CA MET A 1 -6.16 11.69 -36.32
C MET A 1 -5.32 12.06 -35.10
N GLN A 2 -3.98 12.00 -35.12
CA GLN A 2 -3.16 12.41 -33.94
C GLN A 2 -3.29 13.90 -33.59
N ARG A 3 -3.37 14.78 -34.60
CA ARG A 3 -3.55 16.23 -34.40
C ARG A 3 -4.90 16.59 -33.76
N ASP A 4 -5.95 15.85 -34.12
CA ASP A 4 -7.31 16.03 -33.61
C ASP A 4 -7.44 15.50 -32.17
N GLN A 5 -6.80 14.36 -31.87
CA GLN A 5 -6.72 13.82 -30.50
C GLN A 5 -5.99 14.78 -29.55
N HIS A 6 -4.92 15.42 -30.01
CA HIS A 6 -4.18 16.42 -29.23
C HIS A 6 -4.99 17.70 -29.00
N ALA A 7 -5.80 18.13 -29.99
CA ALA A 7 -6.72 19.26 -29.83
C ALA A 7 -7.84 18.95 -28.82
N LEU A 8 -8.44 17.77 -28.91
CA LEU A 8 -9.47 17.33 -27.96
C LEU A 8 -8.94 17.24 -26.53
N ALA A 9 -7.74 16.66 -26.34
CA ALA A 9 -7.10 16.59 -25.02
C ALA A 9 -6.90 17.97 -24.40
N LYS A 10 -6.43 18.96 -25.18
CA LYS A 10 -6.29 20.35 -24.71
C LYS A 10 -7.62 20.96 -24.27
N ILE A 11 -8.69 20.73 -25.04
CA ILE A 11 -10.03 21.24 -24.71
C ILE A 11 -10.54 20.59 -23.42
N LEU A 12 -10.38 19.28 -23.26
CA LEU A 12 -10.79 18.56 -22.05
C LEU A 12 -10.03 19.06 -20.81
N VAL A 13 -8.71 19.29 -20.92
CA VAL A 13 -7.92 19.88 -19.84
C VAL A 13 -8.46 21.27 -19.46
N LYS A 14 -8.72 22.14 -20.44
CA LYS A 14 -9.30 23.48 -20.17
C LYS A 14 -10.69 23.41 -19.54
N TYR A 15 -11.52 22.48 -19.98
CA TYR A 15 -12.83 22.24 -19.40
C TYR A 15 -12.72 21.80 -17.93
N ALA A 16 -11.83 20.84 -17.64
CA ALA A 16 -11.60 20.36 -16.28
C ALA A 16 -10.98 21.44 -15.38
N GLU A 17 -10.07 22.29 -15.88
CA GLU A 17 -9.57 23.47 -15.15
C GLU A 17 -10.71 24.44 -14.77
N ALA A 18 -11.65 24.68 -15.69
CA ALA A 18 -12.82 25.52 -15.43
C ALA A 18 -13.77 24.87 -14.39
N MET A 19 -13.97 23.55 -14.48
CA MET A 19 -14.78 22.80 -13.51
C MET A 19 -14.17 22.85 -12.10
N ARG A 20 -12.85 22.63 -11.98
CA ARG A 20 -12.11 22.78 -10.72
C ARG A 20 -12.27 24.19 -10.14
N SER A 21 -12.11 25.23 -10.97
CA SER A 21 -12.30 26.62 -10.52
C SER A 21 -13.72 26.87 -10.00
N LEU A 22 -14.74 26.37 -10.69
CA LEU A 22 -16.14 26.47 -10.25
C LEU A 22 -16.40 25.75 -8.92
N GLN A 23 -15.90 24.52 -8.79
CA GLN A 23 -15.96 23.72 -7.56
C GLN A 23 -15.32 24.44 -6.38
N ARG A 24 -14.12 24.99 -6.58
CA ARG A 24 -13.43 25.81 -5.58
C ARG A 24 -14.24 27.05 -5.17
N THR A 25 -14.78 27.81 -6.13
CA THR A 25 -15.63 28.96 -5.82
C THR A 25 -16.84 28.55 -4.97
N ARG A 26 -17.49 27.41 -5.30
CA ARG A 26 -18.59 26.87 -4.49
C ARG A 26 -18.13 26.49 -3.08
N ARG A 27 -16.96 25.86 -2.92
CA ARG A 27 -16.37 25.57 -1.60
C ARG A 27 -16.15 26.84 -0.79
N CYS A 28 -15.52 27.87 -1.38
CA CYS A 28 -15.33 29.17 -0.72
C CYS A 28 -16.66 29.80 -0.28
N LEU A 29 -17.69 29.80 -1.14
CA LEU A 29 -19.01 30.33 -0.80
C LEU A 29 -19.66 29.56 0.38
N ARG A 30 -19.57 28.22 0.37
CA ARG A 30 -20.06 27.38 1.49
C ARG A 30 -19.34 27.71 2.80
N LEU A 31 -18.02 27.92 2.76
CA LEU A 31 -17.21 28.28 3.94
C LEU A 31 -17.54 29.67 4.47
N LEU A 32 -17.74 30.63 3.56
CA LEU A 32 -18.15 31.99 3.91
C LEU A 32 -19.52 32.00 4.60
N GLN A 33 -20.51 31.29 4.06
CA GLN A 33 -21.85 31.16 4.64
C GLN A 33 -21.84 30.53 6.03
N LYS A 34 -20.93 29.58 6.28
CA LYS A 34 -20.76 28.92 7.59
C LYS A 34 -19.96 29.77 8.59
N GLY A 35 -19.38 30.89 8.16
CA GLY A 35 -18.52 31.72 9.02
C GLY A 35 -17.15 31.10 9.33
N TRP A 36 -16.70 30.10 8.54
CA TRP A 36 -15.44 29.38 8.78
C TRP A 36 -14.25 30.11 8.15
N THR A 37 -13.91 31.27 8.69
CA THR A 37 -12.91 32.21 8.13
C THR A 37 -11.53 31.59 7.92
N ALA A 38 -11.01 30.82 8.89
CA ALA A 38 -9.70 30.18 8.78
C ALA A 38 -9.62 29.16 7.63
N HIS A 39 -10.69 28.38 7.43
CA HIS A 39 -10.78 27.43 6.32
C HIS A 39 -10.93 28.14 4.98
N LEU A 40 -11.70 29.23 4.94
CA LEU A 40 -11.86 30.05 3.73
C LEU A 40 -10.52 30.63 3.27
N LEU A 41 -9.71 31.18 4.20
CA LEU A 41 -8.38 31.71 3.86
C LEU A 41 -7.49 30.64 3.24
N ARG A 42 -7.44 29.45 3.85
CA ARG A 42 -6.67 28.31 3.31
C ARG A 42 -7.14 27.89 1.91
N GLU A 43 -8.45 27.91 1.66
CA GLU A 43 -9.00 27.59 0.33
C GLU A 43 -8.65 28.69 -0.69
N LEU A 44 -8.67 29.96 -0.28
CA LEU A 44 -8.31 31.12 -1.11
C LEU A 44 -6.81 31.17 -1.45
N GLU A 45 -5.96 30.69 -0.55
CA GLU A 45 -4.51 30.57 -0.75
C GLU A 45 -4.14 29.39 -1.66
N ASN A 46 -5.03 28.40 -1.82
CA ASN A 46 -4.78 27.21 -2.64
C ASN A 46 -5.68 27.18 -3.90
N PRO A 47 -5.29 27.83 -5.01
CA PRO A 47 -6.05 27.83 -6.25
C PRO A 47 -6.04 26.50 -7.02
N GLY A 48 -5.14 25.57 -6.68
CA GLY A 48 -4.89 24.35 -7.46
C GLY A 48 -4.10 24.63 -8.74
N GLY A 49 -3.43 23.61 -9.28
CA GLY A 49 -2.60 23.75 -10.48
C GLY A 49 -1.34 24.61 -10.29
N HIS A 50 -0.84 24.74 -9.06
CA HIS A 50 0.42 25.41 -8.74
C HIS A 50 1.50 24.35 -8.43
N GLY A 51 2.71 24.54 -8.98
CA GLY A 51 3.81 23.58 -8.84
C GLY A 51 3.69 22.36 -9.77
N TRP A 52 2.65 22.27 -10.59
CA TRP A 52 2.43 21.20 -11.58
C TRP A 52 1.60 21.70 -12.76
N SER A 53 1.72 21.04 -13.92
CA SER A 53 0.98 21.38 -15.14
C SER A 53 -0.16 20.38 -15.39
N PRO A 54 -1.42 20.83 -15.54
CA PRO A 54 -2.54 19.95 -15.86
C PRO A 54 -2.43 19.24 -17.22
N ALA A 55 -1.61 19.78 -18.13
CA ALA A 55 -1.33 19.13 -19.41
C ALA A 55 -0.34 17.96 -19.27
N GLU A 56 0.58 18.03 -18.31
CA GLU A 56 1.60 17.00 -18.06
C GLU A 56 1.13 15.95 -17.04
N TYR A 57 0.31 16.37 -16.08
CA TYR A 57 -0.27 15.54 -15.03
C TYR A 57 -1.80 15.67 -15.02
N PRO A 58 -2.48 15.20 -16.08
CA PRO A 58 -3.94 15.21 -16.14
C PRO A 58 -4.58 14.38 -15.02
N GLU A 59 -3.87 13.41 -14.44
CA GLU A 59 -4.33 12.63 -13.30
C GLU A 59 -4.53 13.49 -12.05
N PHE A 60 -3.67 14.48 -11.82
CA PHE A 60 -3.80 15.39 -10.69
C PHE A 60 -5.06 16.25 -10.86
N LEU A 61 -5.31 16.75 -12.08
CA LEU A 61 -6.51 17.52 -12.39
C LEU A 61 -7.79 16.67 -12.28
N ALA A 62 -7.76 15.45 -12.81
CA ALA A 62 -8.87 14.51 -12.69
C ALA A 62 -9.18 14.20 -11.21
N PHE A 63 -8.14 13.98 -10.40
CA PHE A 63 -8.27 13.77 -8.97
C PHE A 63 -8.91 14.98 -8.26
N GLU A 64 -8.43 16.21 -8.54
CA GLU A 64 -9.02 17.44 -7.99
C GLU A 64 -10.51 17.57 -8.30
N VAL A 65 -10.88 17.32 -9.56
CA VAL A 65 -12.27 17.46 -10.04
C VAL A 65 -13.17 16.39 -9.43
N ASP A 66 -12.74 15.14 -9.42
CA ASP A 66 -13.55 14.01 -8.94
C ASP A 66 -13.75 14.06 -7.41
N ASN A 67 -12.73 14.54 -6.68
CA ASN A 67 -12.75 14.60 -5.21
C ASN A 67 -13.18 15.97 -4.65
N ASP A 68 -13.63 16.92 -5.50
CA ASP A 68 -14.01 18.29 -5.13
C ASP A 68 -12.98 18.96 -4.18
N LEU A 69 -11.69 18.95 -4.57
CA LEU A 69 -10.60 19.56 -3.80
C LEU A 69 -9.55 20.24 -4.71
N CYS A 70 -8.58 20.93 -4.12
CA CYS A 70 -7.39 21.41 -4.83
C CYS A 70 -6.12 20.86 -4.17
N ILE A 71 -5.22 20.28 -4.98
CA ILE A 71 -3.92 19.77 -4.56
C ILE A 71 -3.03 20.96 -4.24
N ARG A 72 -2.47 20.96 -3.03
CA ARG A 72 -1.53 21.99 -2.58
C ARG A 72 -0.17 21.80 -3.24
N GLU A 73 0.57 22.90 -3.42
CA GLU A 73 1.90 22.88 -4.01
C GLU A 73 2.88 21.95 -3.25
N ASN A 74 2.84 21.94 -1.91
CA ASN A 74 3.67 21.04 -1.10
C ASN A 74 3.32 19.55 -1.32
N GLN A 75 2.04 19.22 -1.49
CA GLN A 75 1.59 17.86 -1.78
C GLN A 75 2.06 17.40 -3.16
N ALA A 76 1.98 18.28 -4.17
CA ALA A 76 2.49 18.01 -5.50
C ALA A 76 4.02 17.83 -5.52
N ALA A 77 4.76 18.70 -4.82
CA ALA A 77 6.21 18.61 -4.71
C ALA A 77 6.67 17.29 -4.09
N VAL A 78 6.01 16.86 -3.00
CA VAL A 78 6.27 15.54 -2.39
C VAL A 78 5.94 14.41 -3.38
N ALA A 79 4.81 14.49 -4.07
CA ALA A 79 4.41 13.46 -5.01
C ALA A 79 5.46 13.30 -6.13
N PHE A 80 5.98 14.39 -6.69
CA PHE A 80 7.05 14.33 -7.68
C PHE A 80 8.35 13.76 -7.11
N HIS A 81 8.75 14.18 -5.90
CA HIS A 81 9.93 13.65 -5.26
C HIS A 81 9.84 12.11 -5.08
N MET A 82 8.69 11.60 -4.67
CA MET A 82 8.44 10.16 -4.54
C MET A 82 8.37 9.46 -5.91
N LEU A 83 7.82 10.11 -6.94
CA LEU A 83 7.68 9.56 -8.30
C LEU A 83 8.99 9.51 -9.08
N GLU A 84 9.93 10.44 -8.85
CA GLU A 84 11.22 10.47 -9.52
C GLU A 84 12.21 9.46 -8.92
N SER A 85 12.15 9.23 -7.60
CA SER A 85 13.00 8.26 -6.90
C SER A 85 14.49 8.33 -7.29
N PRO A 86 15.15 9.51 -7.22
CA PRO A 86 16.42 9.80 -7.91
C PRO A 86 17.61 8.94 -7.46
N ALA A 87 17.57 8.37 -6.25
CA ALA A 87 18.62 7.52 -5.68
C ALA A 87 18.14 6.10 -5.34
N GLY A 88 17.04 5.66 -5.94
CA GLY A 88 16.35 4.42 -5.55
C GLY A 88 15.29 4.68 -4.48
N ASN A 89 15.34 3.92 -3.38
CA ASN A 89 14.34 4.03 -2.31
C ASN A 89 14.32 5.44 -1.72
N THR A 90 13.13 6.04 -1.67
CA THR A 90 12.93 7.42 -1.19
C THR A 90 12.04 7.40 0.04
N LEU A 91 12.45 8.13 1.08
CA LEU A 91 11.70 8.31 2.32
C LEU A 91 11.34 9.79 2.46
N THR A 92 10.08 10.08 2.79
CA THR A 92 9.62 11.45 3.03
C THR A 92 8.79 11.50 4.31
N GLN A 93 9.10 12.47 5.17
CA GLN A 93 8.35 12.70 6.40
C GLN A 93 7.42 13.91 6.23
N LEU A 94 6.15 13.71 6.53
CA LEU A 94 5.14 14.77 6.54
C LEU A 94 4.42 14.79 7.88
N ASN A 95 4.01 15.98 8.31
CA ASN A 95 3.19 16.15 9.49
C ASN A 95 1.82 15.44 9.34
N MET A 96 1.21 15.12 10.48
CA MET A 96 -0.16 14.58 10.50
C MET A 96 -1.15 15.63 9.97
N GLY A 97 -2.13 15.20 9.18
CA GLY A 97 -3.14 16.10 8.61
C GLY A 97 -2.76 16.80 7.30
N GLU A 98 -1.55 16.59 6.77
CA GLU A 98 -1.12 17.15 5.47
C GLU A 98 -1.68 16.42 4.25
N GLY A 99 -2.56 15.43 4.44
CA GLY A 99 -3.19 14.68 3.35
C GLY A 99 -2.28 13.62 2.72
N LYS A 100 -1.39 13.01 3.50
CA LYS A 100 -0.55 11.86 3.10
C LYS A 100 -1.37 10.76 2.40
N SER A 101 -2.24 10.09 3.15
CA SER A 101 -3.05 8.98 2.65
C SER A 101 -4.22 9.43 1.78
N ALA A 102 -4.75 10.64 2.02
CA ALA A 102 -5.96 11.12 1.36
C ALA A 102 -5.72 11.83 0.01
N VAL A 103 -4.52 12.39 -0.21
CA VAL A 103 -4.21 13.17 -1.42
C VAL A 103 -2.94 12.67 -2.07
N ILE A 104 -1.82 12.69 -1.34
CA ILE A 104 -0.49 12.36 -1.89
C ILE A 104 -0.45 10.91 -2.38
N MET A 105 -0.96 9.97 -1.59
CA MET A 105 -0.95 8.58 -2.02
C MET A 105 -1.78 8.32 -3.29
N PRO A 106 -3.07 8.71 -3.36
CA PRO A 106 -3.86 8.55 -4.58
C PRO A 106 -3.20 9.12 -5.84
N ILE A 107 -2.66 10.35 -5.78
CA ILE A 107 -2.09 10.98 -6.98
C ILE A 107 -0.78 10.30 -7.41
N ILE A 108 0.05 9.83 -6.46
CA ILE A 108 1.23 9.03 -6.76
C ILE A 108 0.82 7.70 -7.41
N LEU A 109 -0.17 7.00 -6.83
CA LEU A 109 -0.64 5.72 -7.37
C LEU A 109 -1.19 5.89 -8.79
N ALA A 110 -1.98 6.93 -9.04
CA ALA A 110 -2.56 7.22 -10.34
C ALA A 110 -1.49 7.48 -11.42
N VAL A 111 -0.45 8.26 -11.09
CA VAL A 111 0.64 8.58 -12.02
C VAL A 111 1.60 7.40 -12.21
N ALA A 112 1.94 6.69 -11.13
CA ALA A 112 2.83 5.54 -11.20
C ALA A 112 2.23 4.38 -12.01
N ALA A 113 0.89 4.27 -12.01
CA ALA A 113 0.15 3.22 -12.71
C ALA A 113 -0.18 3.59 -14.17
N ARG A 114 0.45 4.62 -14.74
CA ARG A 114 0.32 4.94 -16.17
C ARG A 114 0.64 3.69 -17.02
N PRO A 115 -0.13 3.40 -18.10
CA PRO A 115 0.09 2.22 -18.93
C PRO A 115 1.47 2.15 -19.60
N GLN A 116 2.20 3.27 -19.68
CA GLN A 116 3.58 3.33 -20.19
C GLN A 116 4.62 2.88 -19.15
N SER A 117 4.25 2.82 -17.86
CA SER A 117 5.07 2.27 -16.80
C SER A 117 5.32 0.79 -17.06
N GLN A 118 6.48 0.27 -16.66
CA GLN A 118 6.76 -1.17 -16.65
C GLN A 118 6.46 -1.82 -15.28
N ASN A 119 5.87 -1.05 -14.37
CA ASN A 119 5.73 -1.46 -12.98
C ASN A 119 4.30 -1.86 -12.62
N ILE A 120 4.18 -2.88 -11.77
CA ILE A 120 2.97 -3.21 -11.00
C ILE A 120 3.00 -2.31 -9.76
N VAL A 121 2.09 -1.34 -9.70
CA VAL A 121 2.03 -0.39 -8.59
C VAL A 121 1.32 -1.01 -7.40
N ARG A 122 1.98 -0.99 -6.24
CA ARG A 122 1.45 -1.50 -4.99
C ARG A 122 1.57 -0.46 -3.88
N ALA A 123 0.52 -0.35 -3.08
CA ALA A 123 0.52 0.37 -1.82
C ALA A 123 0.44 -0.64 -0.67
N THR A 124 1.37 -0.54 0.27
CA THR A 124 1.33 -1.29 1.53
C THR A 124 0.89 -0.36 2.64
N VAL A 125 -0.11 -0.80 3.40
CA VAL A 125 -0.67 -0.09 4.55
C VAL A 125 -0.65 -0.99 5.78
N LEU A 126 -0.79 -0.41 6.97
CA LEU A 126 -1.02 -1.18 8.18
C LEU A 126 -2.34 -1.96 8.09
N HIS A 127 -2.37 -3.16 8.67
CA HIS A 127 -3.57 -4.01 8.68
C HIS A 127 -4.81 -3.28 9.24
N SER A 128 -4.65 -2.48 10.30
CA SER A 128 -5.72 -1.68 10.91
C SER A 128 -6.29 -0.60 9.98
N LEU A 129 -5.50 -0.14 9.00
CA LEU A 129 -5.86 0.90 8.05
C LEU A 129 -6.33 0.34 6.70
N TYR A 130 -6.20 -0.97 6.46
CA TYR A 130 -6.48 -1.59 5.17
C TYR A 130 -7.88 -1.28 4.65
N ALA A 131 -8.92 -1.59 5.43
CA ALA A 131 -10.30 -1.42 4.98
C ALA A 131 -10.64 0.05 4.67
N THR A 132 -10.17 0.97 5.52
CA THR A 132 -10.38 2.41 5.36
C THR A 132 -9.64 2.96 4.15
N ASN A 133 -8.34 2.64 4.02
CA ASN A 133 -7.50 3.16 2.92
C ASN A 133 -7.90 2.55 1.58
N ALA A 134 -8.16 1.25 1.51
CA ALA A 134 -8.60 0.61 0.28
C ALA A 134 -9.93 1.17 -0.23
N ALA A 135 -10.91 1.38 0.66
CA ALA A 135 -12.19 2.00 0.28
C ALA A 135 -12.03 3.47 -0.14
N ALA A 136 -11.22 4.24 0.60
CA ALA A 136 -10.93 5.63 0.25
C ALA A 136 -10.25 5.75 -1.11
N TRP A 137 -9.24 4.90 -1.38
CA TRP A 137 -8.54 4.89 -2.66
C TRP A 137 -9.40 4.35 -3.79
N GLN A 138 -10.29 3.39 -3.53
CA GLN A 138 -11.25 2.93 -4.54
C GLN A 138 -12.18 4.06 -4.99
N ASN A 139 -12.66 4.89 -4.05
CA ASN A 139 -13.47 6.05 -4.39
C ASN A 139 -12.66 7.13 -5.10
N ALA A 140 -11.45 7.42 -4.60
CA ALA A 140 -10.59 8.47 -5.15
C ALA A 140 -10.05 8.17 -6.56
N LEU A 141 -9.84 6.89 -6.88
CA LEU A 141 -9.18 6.43 -8.10
C LEU A 141 -10.16 5.80 -9.11
N GLY A 142 -11.29 5.29 -8.64
CA GLY A 142 -12.25 4.52 -9.45
C GLY A 142 -13.19 5.37 -10.31
N GLY A 143 -13.34 6.66 -10.03
CA GLY A 143 -14.21 7.57 -10.77
C GLY A 143 -13.59 8.03 -12.10
N VAL A 144 -13.30 9.32 -12.24
CA VAL A 144 -12.79 9.92 -13.50
C VAL A 144 -11.44 9.31 -13.90
N LEU A 145 -10.61 8.96 -12.91
CA LEU A 145 -9.32 8.32 -13.14
C LEU A 145 -9.45 6.90 -13.70
N GLY A 146 -10.57 6.21 -13.45
CA GLY A 146 -10.87 4.88 -13.99
C GLY A 146 -9.90 3.77 -13.56
N ARG A 147 -9.27 3.93 -12.39
CA ARG A 147 -8.26 3.02 -11.83
C ARG A 147 -8.89 2.14 -10.76
N ARG A 148 -8.88 0.82 -10.95
CA ARG A 148 -9.40 -0.10 -9.92
C ARG A 148 -8.34 -0.35 -8.86
N VAL A 149 -8.82 -0.52 -7.63
CA VAL A 149 -8.00 -0.93 -6.49
C VAL A 149 -8.21 -2.42 -6.26
N HIS A 150 -7.13 -3.20 -6.36
CA HIS A 150 -7.14 -4.66 -6.17
C HIS A 150 -6.46 -5.02 -4.86
N GLY A 151 -7.10 -5.86 -4.06
CA GLY A 151 -6.45 -6.41 -2.87
C GLY A 151 -5.54 -7.58 -3.23
N LEU A 152 -4.30 -7.56 -2.73
CA LEU A 152 -3.43 -8.74 -2.73
C LEU A 152 -3.47 -9.38 -1.35
N TYR A 153 -4.22 -10.48 -1.26
CA TYR A 153 -4.41 -11.24 -0.03
C TYR A 153 -3.70 -12.59 -0.13
N CYS A 154 -2.87 -12.90 0.86
CA CYS A 154 -2.28 -14.23 1.02
C CYS A 154 -2.22 -14.57 2.50
N ARG A 155 -2.56 -15.82 2.82
CA ARG A 155 -2.51 -16.36 4.17
C ARG A 155 -1.89 -17.75 4.11
N ARG A 156 -1.35 -18.21 5.24
CA ARG A 156 -0.74 -19.54 5.35
C ARG A 156 -1.72 -20.65 4.97
N ASP A 157 -2.95 -20.53 5.44
CA ASP A 157 -4.01 -21.52 5.26
C ASP A 157 -4.78 -21.38 3.95
N LEU A 158 -4.41 -20.41 3.09
CA LEU A 158 -4.96 -20.32 1.76
C LEU A 158 -4.43 -21.49 0.93
N PRO A 159 -5.29 -22.40 0.43
CA PRO A 159 -4.87 -23.40 -0.54
C PRO A 159 -4.47 -22.66 -1.82
N LEU A 160 -3.21 -22.79 -2.20
CA LEU A 160 -2.65 -22.20 -3.40
C LEU A 160 -1.94 -23.31 -4.16
N ASP A 161 -2.61 -23.84 -5.17
CA ASP A 161 -2.06 -24.79 -6.12
C ASP A 161 -1.44 -24.07 -7.34
N ALA A 162 -0.89 -24.83 -8.28
CA ALA A 162 -0.29 -24.29 -9.50
C ALA A 162 -1.29 -23.53 -10.39
N ALA A 163 -2.58 -23.89 -10.40
CA ALA A 163 -3.60 -23.17 -11.16
C ALA A 163 -3.94 -21.83 -10.50
N GLU A 164 -4.08 -21.77 -9.18
CA GLU A 164 -4.29 -20.50 -8.46
C GLU A 164 -3.08 -19.57 -8.59
N ALA A 165 -1.86 -20.09 -8.53
CA ALA A 165 -0.66 -19.31 -8.74
C ALA A 165 -0.61 -18.70 -10.16
N LYS A 166 -0.95 -19.47 -11.20
CA LYS A 166 -1.08 -18.98 -12.59
C LYS A 166 -2.19 -17.93 -12.73
N ALA A 167 -3.31 -18.11 -12.04
CA ALA A 167 -4.41 -17.15 -12.03
C ALA A 167 -3.99 -15.83 -11.38
N LEU A 168 -3.30 -15.88 -10.23
CA LEU A 168 -2.74 -14.72 -9.55
C LEU A 168 -1.75 -13.97 -10.43
N ARG A 169 -0.82 -14.68 -11.08
CA ARG A 169 0.12 -14.09 -12.04
C ARG A 169 -0.61 -13.37 -13.18
N SER A 170 -1.63 -14.01 -13.74
CA SER A 170 -2.43 -13.46 -14.82
C SER A 170 -3.21 -12.21 -14.39
N LEU A 171 -3.75 -12.22 -13.16
CA LEU A 171 -4.40 -11.05 -12.56
C LEU A 171 -3.43 -9.87 -12.42
N LEU A 172 -2.24 -10.09 -11.88
CA LEU A 172 -1.23 -9.02 -11.73
C LEU A 172 -0.81 -8.41 -13.08
N LEU A 173 -0.66 -9.24 -14.11
CA LEU A 173 -0.39 -8.76 -15.47
C LEU A 173 -1.57 -7.96 -16.05
N GLN A 174 -2.81 -8.34 -15.74
CA GLN A 174 -3.99 -7.56 -16.13
C GLN A 174 -4.07 -6.23 -15.39
N VAL A 175 -3.78 -6.21 -14.09
CA VAL A 175 -3.70 -5.01 -13.25
C VAL A 175 -2.70 -4.03 -13.87
N HIS A 176 -1.50 -4.52 -14.18
CA HIS A 176 -0.48 -3.73 -14.85
C HIS A 176 -0.95 -3.18 -16.20
N LYS A 177 -1.49 -4.03 -17.07
CA LYS A 177 -1.95 -3.62 -18.42
C LYS A 177 -3.06 -2.57 -18.39
N ARG A 178 -3.96 -2.64 -17.40
CA ARG A 178 -5.04 -1.66 -17.21
C ARG A 178 -4.55 -0.39 -16.51
N GLY A 179 -3.36 -0.42 -15.92
CA GLY A 179 -2.88 0.61 -15.02
C GLY A 179 -3.74 0.70 -13.77
N ASP A 180 -4.23 -0.43 -13.26
CA ASP A 180 -4.88 -0.53 -11.97
C ASP A 180 -3.82 -0.58 -10.85
N VAL A 181 -4.26 -0.47 -9.59
CA VAL A 181 -3.35 -0.42 -8.42
C VAL A 181 -3.62 -1.58 -7.47
N VAL A 182 -2.56 -2.08 -6.83
CA VAL A 182 -2.64 -3.13 -5.81
C VAL A 182 -2.55 -2.51 -4.42
N VAL A 183 -3.35 -2.99 -3.47
CA VAL A 183 -3.26 -2.64 -2.05
C VAL A 183 -3.06 -3.90 -1.24
N THR A 184 -2.08 -3.87 -0.34
CA THR A 184 -1.74 -5.02 0.50
C THR A 184 -1.32 -4.57 1.90
N VAL A 185 -1.01 -5.53 2.74
CA VAL A 185 -0.45 -5.36 4.09
C VAL A 185 0.82 -6.20 4.19
N PRO A 186 1.73 -5.90 5.13
CA PRO A 186 2.99 -6.62 5.28
C PRO A 186 2.83 -8.14 5.38
N GLU A 187 1.82 -8.59 6.12
CA GLU A 187 1.56 -10.00 6.40
C GLU A 187 1.17 -10.78 5.14
N HIS A 188 0.39 -10.18 4.23
CA HIS A 188 0.01 -10.83 2.97
C HIS A 188 1.20 -10.93 2.02
N ARG A 189 2.06 -9.91 1.97
CA ARG A 189 3.29 -9.96 1.18
C ARG A 189 4.22 -11.08 1.67
N LEU A 190 4.52 -11.07 2.97
CA LEU A 190 5.41 -12.07 3.58
C LEU A 190 4.80 -13.48 3.51
N SER A 191 3.48 -13.60 3.65
CA SER A 191 2.80 -14.89 3.48
C SER A 191 2.97 -15.45 2.08
N LEU A 192 2.90 -14.63 1.03
CA LEU A 192 3.11 -15.07 -0.35
C LEU A 192 4.54 -15.59 -0.57
N GLU A 193 5.54 -14.85 -0.07
CA GLU A 193 6.95 -15.24 -0.14
C GLU A 193 7.21 -16.55 0.63
N ASN A 194 6.73 -16.65 1.87
CA ASN A 194 6.86 -17.85 2.69
C ASN A 194 6.10 -19.05 2.12
N LYS A 195 4.95 -18.84 1.47
CA LYS A 195 4.16 -19.92 0.87
C LYS A 195 4.91 -20.58 -0.29
N ALA A 196 5.56 -19.79 -1.13
CA ALA A 196 6.39 -20.31 -2.21
C ALA A 196 7.51 -21.23 -1.68
N ILE A 197 8.14 -20.84 -0.57
CA ILE A 197 9.19 -21.64 0.09
C ILE A 197 8.60 -22.87 0.80
N GLU A 198 7.46 -22.73 1.49
CA GLU A 198 6.78 -23.84 2.18
C GLU A 198 6.38 -24.96 1.21
N LEU A 199 5.86 -24.62 0.03
CA LEU A 199 5.50 -25.62 -0.98
C LEU A 199 6.75 -26.24 -1.64
N GLY A 200 7.84 -25.49 -1.78
CA GLY A 200 9.07 -25.97 -2.41
C GLY A 200 9.96 -26.83 -1.52
N SER A 201 9.79 -26.77 -0.20
CA SER A 201 10.64 -27.51 0.75
C SER A 201 10.26 -28.99 0.85
N GLU A 202 11.25 -29.88 0.74
CA GLU A 202 11.07 -31.34 0.92
C GLU A 202 10.63 -31.71 2.34
N GLU A 203 10.95 -30.88 3.34
CA GLU A 203 10.58 -31.11 4.75
C GLU A 203 9.14 -30.69 5.05
N SER A 204 8.46 -30.05 4.09
CA SER A 204 7.10 -29.55 4.28
C SER A 204 6.06 -30.66 4.13
N ILE A 205 5.09 -30.70 5.05
CA ILE A 205 3.89 -31.55 4.90
C ILE A 205 2.97 -31.08 3.75
N HIS A 206 3.21 -29.87 3.23
CA HIS A 206 2.50 -29.26 2.11
C HIS A 206 3.36 -29.22 0.84
N HIS A 207 4.38 -30.07 0.73
CA HIS A 207 5.28 -30.09 -0.42
C HIS A 207 4.51 -30.25 -1.74
N ASP A 208 4.63 -29.23 -2.61
CA ASP A 208 4.06 -29.17 -3.94
C ASP A 208 5.01 -28.37 -4.84
N PRO A 209 5.95 -29.03 -5.54
CA PRO A 209 6.98 -28.35 -6.33
C PRO A 209 6.42 -27.62 -7.55
N ASP A 210 5.31 -28.08 -8.17
CA ASP A 210 4.70 -27.37 -9.30
C ASP A 210 4.05 -26.07 -8.81
N ALA A 211 3.28 -26.12 -7.73
CA ALA A 211 2.71 -24.91 -7.13
C ALA A 211 3.80 -23.94 -6.64
N ALA A 212 4.87 -24.45 -6.03
CA ALA A 212 6.01 -23.66 -5.60
C ALA A 212 6.67 -22.90 -6.76
N GLU A 213 6.96 -23.59 -7.88
CA GLU A 213 7.55 -22.98 -9.07
C GLU A 213 6.67 -21.82 -9.58
N LYS A 214 5.35 -22.03 -9.66
CA LYS A 214 4.42 -21.00 -10.15
C LYS A 214 4.22 -19.84 -9.17
N LEU A 215 4.32 -20.08 -7.86
CA LEU A 215 4.32 -18.98 -6.88
C LEU A 215 5.64 -18.21 -6.90
N LEU A 216 6.78 -18.88 -7.12
CA LEU A 216 8.06 -18.21 -7.32
C LEU A 216 8.01 -17.28 -8.54
N ASP A 217 7.41 -17.71 -9.65
CA ASP A 217 7.17 -16.83 -10.82
C ASP A 217 6.38 -15.56 -10.46
N VAL A 218 5.44 -15.64 -9.51
CA VAL A 218 4.66 -14.49 -9.02
C VAL A 218 5.52 -13.59 -8.14
N VAL A 219 6.29 -14.17 -7.22
CA VAL A 219 7.20 -13.45 -6.32
C VAL A 219 8.25 -12.71 -7.16
N ASP A 220 8.85 -13.36 -8.14
CA ASP A 220 9.83 -12.77 -9.05
C ASP A 220 9.25 -11.66 -9.91
N LEU A 221 8.01 -11.82 -10.41
CA LEU A 221 7.29 -10.77 -11.12
C LEU A 221 7.15 -9.51 -10.23
N LEU A 222 6.73 -9.68 -8.98
CA LEU A 222 6.57 -8.59 -8.03
C LEU A 222 7.91 -8.00 -7.57
N ALA A 223 8.97 -8.79 -7.46
CA ALA A 223 10.29 -8.29 -7.09
C ALA A 223 10.92 -7.48 -8.22
N LYS A 224 10.75 -7.92 -9.47
CA LYS A 224 11.37 -7.30 -10.65
C LYS A 224 10.58 -6.10 -11.18
N HIS A 225 9.25 -6.19 -11.16
CA HIS A 225 8.37 -5.18 -11.74
C HIS A 225 7.51 -4.48 -10.68
N GLY A 226 7.60 -4.82 -9.40
CA GLY A 226 6.85 -4.11 -8.35
C GLY A 226 7.40 -2.72 -8.10
N ARG A 227 6.50 -1.73 -8.04
CA ARG A 227 6.80 -0.42 -7.47
C ARG A 227 5.96 -0.23 -6.22
N GLU A 228 6.63 -0.21 -5.06
CA GLU A 228 6.00 -0.18 -3.75
C GLU A 228 5.94 1.24 -3.18
N PHE A 229 4.79 1.60 -2.60
CA PHE A 229 4.61 2.80 -1.81
C PHE A 229 4.09 2.42 -0.42
N LEU A 230 4.73 2.94 0.63
CA LEU A 230 4.44 2.59 2.01
C LEU A 230 3.77 3.78 2.73
N ASP A 231 2.64 3.55 3.38
CA ASP A 231 1.99 4.53 4.26
C ASP A 231 2.23 4.11 5.73
N GLU A 232 2.87 4.96 6.53
CA GLU A 232 3.42 4.63 7.86
C GLU A 232 4.60 3.63 7.79
N SER A 233 5.63 3.99 7.01
CA SER A 233 6.78 3.13 6.70
C SER A 233 7.59 2.68 7.92
N ASP A 234 7.65 3.50 8.96
CA ASP A 234 8.35 3.19 10.23
C ASP A 234 7.71 2.00 10.96
N GLU A 235 6.37 1.95 10.99
CA GLU A 235 5.66 0.82 11.57
C GLU A 235 5.62 -0.37 10.59
N ILE A 236 5.38 -0.15 9.29
CA ILE A 236 5.36 -1.22 8.27
C ILE A 236 6.66 -2.01 8.21
N LEU A 237 7.81 -1.33 8.32
CA LEU A 237 9.13 -1.96 8.26
C LEU A 237 9.62 -2.42 9.63
N SER A 238 8.77 -2.33 10.66
CA SER A 238 9.08 -2.81 12.00
C SER A 238 9.27 -4.33 12.02
N PRO A 239 10.27 -4.86 12.77
CA PRO A 239 10.46 -6.30 12.94
C PRO A 239 9.24 -7.04 13.51
N LYS A 240 8.29 -6.32 14.12
CA LYS A 240 7.04 -6.88 14.65
C LYS A 240 6.19 -7.59 13.59
N TYR A 241 6.31 -7.18 12.31
CA TYR A 241 5.58 -7.78 11.20
C TYR A 241 6.33 -8.96 10.57
N GLN A 242 7.48 -9.38 11.12
CA GLN A 242 8.18 -10.56 10.62
C GLN A 242 7.29 -11.80 10.78
N LEU A 243 7.07 -12.50 9.67
CA LEU A 243 6.26 -13.71 9.61
C LEU A 243 7.17 -14.91 9.35
N ILE A 244 7.14 -15.89 10.25
CA ILE A 244 7.99 -17.09 10.18
C ILE A 244 7.09 -18.32 10.01
N TYR A 245 7.32 -19.10 8.95
CA TYR A 245 6.65 -20.39 8.76
C TYR A 245 7.54 -21.52 9.27
N THR A 246 6.94 -22.41 10.05
CA THR A 246 7.58 -23.65 10.50
C THR A 246 7.40 -24.73 9.45
N LEU A 247 8.48 -25.40 9.07
CA LEU A 247 8.46 -26.56 8.17
C LEU A 247 8.46 -27.85 9.00
N GLY A 248 7.98 -28.94 8.42
CA GLY A 248 7.88 -30.22 9.12
C GLY A 248 6.57 -30.45 9.89
N ALA A 249 6.42 -31.68 10.37
CA ALA A 249 5.34 -32.05 11.26
C ALA A 249 5.51 -31.38 12.64
N SER A 250 4.40 -31.14 13.32
CA SER A 250 4.44 -30.68 14.71
C SER A 250 5.19 -31.70 15.57
N ALA A 251 6.31 -31.27 16.12
CA ALA A 251 7.10 -32.04 17.08
C ALA A 251 7.05 -31.37 18.44
N GLU A 252 7.23 -32.15 19.51
CA GLU A 252 7.46 -31.55 20.82
C GLU A 252 8.74 -30.72 20.77
N VAL A 253 8.66 -29.50 21.31
CA VAL A 253 9.84 -28.66 21.48
C VAL A 253 10.82 -29.40 22.39
N ASP A 254 12.12 -29.36 22.11
CA ASP A 254 13.14 -30.04 22.92
C ASP A 254 12.94 -29.86 24.43
N GLY A 255 12.75 -30.98 25.13
CA GLY A 255 12.46 -31.00 26.57
C GLY A 255 10.99 -30.83 26.94
N GLY A 256 10.06 -30.71 25.98
CA GLY A 256 8.59 -30.78 26.12
C GLY A 256 8.04 -30.37 27.49
N ALA A 257 7.44 -31.32 28.19
CA ALA A 257 6.91 -31.11 29.54
C ALA A 257 8.00 -30.83 30.60
N LEU A 258 9.24 -31.30 30.39
CA LEU A 258 10.36 -31.04 31.29
C LEU A 258 10.70 -29.55 31.35
N ARG A 259 10.47 -28.76 30.27
CA ARG A 259 10.70 -27.31 30.30
C ARG A 259 9.94 -26.63 31.43
N TRP A 260 8.66 -26.94 31.64
CA TRP A 260 7.90 -26.35 32.75
C TRP A 260 8.12 -27.09 34.08
N ALA A 261 8.34 -28.41 34.03
CA ALA A 261 8.53 -29.22 35.22
C ALA A 261 9.83 -28.87 35.96
N VAL A 262 10.93 -28.62 35.22
CA VAL A 262 12.23 -28.24 35.81
C VAL A 262 12.15 -26.87 36.48
N HIS A 263 11.57 -25.85 35.82
CA HIS A 263 11.39 -24.54 36.44
C HIS A 263 10.52 -24.63 37.70
N SER A 264 9.43 -25.39 37.64
CA SER A 264 8.56 -25.63 38.81
C SER A 264 9.29 -26.35 39.94
N ALA A 265 10.13 -27.34 39.63
CA ALA A 265 10.93 -28.07 40.60
C ALA A 265 11.99 -27.16 41.26
N ILE A 266 12.65 -26.31 40.49
CA ILE A 266 13.62 -25.32 40.98
C ILE A 266 12.92 -24.32 41.92
N ILE A 267 11.80 -23.73 41.51
CA ILE A 267 11.04 -22.78 42.34
C ILE A 267 10.58 -23.44 43.64
N ARG A 268 10.07 -24.67 43.58
CA ARG A 268 9.71 -25.44 44.79
C ARG A 268 10.92 -25.74 45.68
N SER A 269 12.09 -25.98 45.09
CA SER A 269 13.32 -26.20 45.83
C SER A 269 13.75 -24.92 46.55
N VAL A 270 13.79 -23.79 45.85
CA VAL A 270 14.07 -22.47 46.44
C VAL A 270 13.09 -22.17 47.58
N GLY A 271 11.78 -22.39 47.39
CA GLY A 271 10.79 -22.21 48.45
C GLY A 271 11.04 -23.09 49.68
N ARG A 272 11.50 -24.34 49.49
CA ARG A 272 11.85 -25.26 50.60
C ARG A 272 13.11 -24.83 51.35
N HIS A 273 14.09 -24.27 50.64
CA HIS A 273 15.40 -23.91 51.20
C HIS A 273 15.55 -22.42 51.53
N ALA A 274 14.53 -21.58 51.28
CA ALA A 274 14.58 -20.13 51.44
C ALA A 274 15.00 -19.69 52.86
N LYS A 275 14.51 -20.36 53.91
CA LYS A 275 14.87 -20.03 55.30
C LYS A 275 16.35 -20.31 55.60
N SER A 276 16.87 -21.44 55.11
CA SER A 276 18.28 -21.80 55.26
C SER A 276 19.23 -20.91 54.44
N LEU A 277 18.73 -20.28 53.38
CA LEU A 277 19.48 -19.31 52.57
C LEU A 277 19.45 -17.89 53.17
N GLN A 278 18.48 -17.59 54.05
CA GLN A 278 18.34 -16.30 54.72
C GLN A 278 19.19 -16.21 56.00
N GLU A 279 19.59 -17.34 56.57
CA GLU A 279 20.41 -17.45 57.78
C GLU A 279 21.93 -17.47 57.50
N LYS A 280 22.34 -17.25 56.25
CA LYS A 280 23.72 -16.93 55.84
C LYS A 280 23.80 -15.49 55.38
#